data_AF-A0A7W1R7Y8-F1
#
_entry.id   AF-A0A7W1R7Y8-F1
#
_cell.length_a   1.000
_cell.length_b   1.000
_cell.length_c   1.000
_cell.angle_alpha   90.00
_cell.angle_beta   90.00
_cell.angle_gamma   90.00
#
_symmetry.space_group_name_H-M   'P 1'
#
loop_
_entity.id
_entity.type
_entity.pdbx_description
1 polymer ?
#
loop_
_entity_poly.entity_id
_entity_poly.type
_entity_poly.pdbx_seq_one_letter_code
_entity_poly.pdbx_strand_id
1 'polypeptide(L)' 'MSTSSQEGHVLYVEDHDDTRILMTMMLERAGFKVNAVGNAAECLKLAGSGHH' A
#
# COMPACT_ATOMS: atom_id res chain seq x y z
N MET A 1 -27.71 -6.61 -6.59
CA MET A 1 -26.65 -5.88 -7.31
C MET A 1 -25.32 -6.55 -6.98
N SER A 2 -24.58 -7.02 -7.98
CA SER A 2 -23.26 -7.64 -7.79
C SER A 2 -22.20 -6.62 -8.19
N THR A 3 -21.65 -5.88 -7.22
CA THR A 3 -20.43 -5.10 -7.45
C THR A 3 -19.26 -6.05 -7.24
N SER A 4 -18.53 -6.36 -8.31
CA SER A 4 -17.25 -7.04 -8.23
C SER A 4 -16.24 -6.11 -7.55
N SER A 5 -16.20 -6.12 -6.22
CA SER A 5 -15.18 -5.42 -5.44
C SER A 5 -13.84 -6.13 -5.62
N GLN A 6 -13.06 -5.75 -6.63
CA GLN A 6 -11.62 -6.00 -6.53
C GLN A 6 -11.11 -5.13 -5.39
N GLU A 7 -10.81 -5.75 -4.24
CA GLU A 7 -10.02 -5.13 -3.19
C GLU A 7 -8.66 -4.77 -3.79
N GLY A 8 -8.50 -3.51 -4.19
CA GLY A 8 -7.24 -3.02 -4.73
C GLY A 8 -6.12 -3.16 -3.70
N HIS A 9 -4.93 -3.50 -4.16
CA HIS A 9 -3.73 -3.57 -3.35
C HIS A 9 -2.82 -2.39 -3.76
N VAL A 10 -2.23 -1.73 -2.76
CA VAL A 10 -1.45 -0.51 -2.92
C VAL A 10 -0.08 -0.71 -2.32
N LEU A 11 0.97 -0.51 -3.12
CA LEU A 11 2.33 -0.34 -2.65
C LEU A 11 2.60 1.15 -2.44
N TYR A 12 2.73 1.57 -1.19
CA TYR A 12 2.95 2.96 -0.81
C TYR A 12 4.38 3.18 -0.32
N VAL A 13 5.09 4.12 -0.92
CA VAL A 13 6.51 4.41 -0.63
C VAL A 13 6.62 5.81 -0.06
N GLU A 14 7.09 5.92 1.18
CA GLU A 14 7.14 7.17 1.93
C GLU A 14 8.30 7.15 2.93
N ASP A 15 9.23 8.08 2.82
CA ASP A 15 10.45 8.12 3.63
C ASP A 15 10.24 8.71 5.02
N HIS A 16 9.17 9.48 5.23
CA HIS A 16 8.83 10.04 6.54
C HIS A 16 7.82 9.17 7.30
N ASP A 17 8.22 8.69 8.48
CA ASP A 17 7.46 7.71 9.28
C ASP A 17 6.03 8.15 9.61
N ASP A 18 5.85 9.40 10.07
CA ASP A 18 4.52 9.92 10.45
C ASP A 18 3.56 9.97 9.26
N THR A 19 4.06 10.40 8.11
CA THR A 19 3.30 10.49 6.86
C THR A 19 2.93 9.08 6.40
N ARG A 20 3.90 8.15 6.49
CA ARG A 20 3.71 6.76 6.08
C ARG A 20 2.59 6.09 6.86
N ILE A 21 2.59 6.28 8.18
CA ILE A 21 1.58 5.73 9.08
C ILE A 21 0.21 6.34 8.79
N LEU A 22 0.12 7.67 8.71
CA LEU A 22 -1.16 8.37 8.47
C LEU A 22 -1.82 7.90 7.17
N MET A 23 -1.05 7.88 6.08
CA MET A 23 -1.58 7.51 4.77
C MET A 23 -1.93 6.02 4.67
N THR A 24 -1.17 5.14 5.33
CA THR A 24 -1.52 3.70 5.42
C THR A 24 -2.90 3.54 6.06
N MET A 25 -3.15 4.20 7.21
CA MET A 25 -4.45 4.16 7.88
C MET A 25 -5.59 4.69 7.00
N MET A 26 -5.35 5.76 6.24
CA MET A 26 -6.36 6.34 5.35
C MET A 26 -6.72 5.40 4.18
N LEU A 27 -5.71 4.77 3.57
CA LEU A 27 -5.89 3.83 2.47
C LEU A 27 -6.57 2.53 2.93
N GLU A 28 -6.18 1.98 4.07
CA GLU A 28 -6.84 0.81 4.67
C GLU A 28 -8.30 1.11 5.02
N ARG A 29 -8.58 2.28 5.60
CA ARG A 29 -9.95 2.73 5.88
C ARG A 29 -10.79 2.88 4.60
N ALA A 30 -10.17 3.19 3.48
CA ALA A 30 -10.82 3.26 2.16
C ALA A 30 -11.05 1.88 1.52
N GLY A 31 -10.60 0.80 2.16
CA GLY A 31 -10.82 -0.58 1.72
C GLY A 31 -9.70 -1.16 0.85
N PHE A 32 -8.54 -0.51 0.80
CA PHE A 32 -7.37 -1.06 0.12
C PHE A 32 -6.57 -1.96 1.05
N LYS A 33 -5.92 -2.99 0.49
CA LYS A 33 -4.76 -3.62 1.13
C LYS A 33 -3.56 -2.72 0.89
N VAL A 34 -2.68 -2.56 1.85
CA VAL A 34 -1.54 -1.64 1.73
C VAL A 34 -0.25 -2.32 2.18
N ASN A 35 0.77 -2.26 1.32
CA ASN A 35 2.16 -2.52 1.69
C ASN A 35 2.90 -1.18 1.73
N ALA A 36 3.27 -0.72 2.92
CA ALA A 36 3.97 0.55 3.11
C ALA A 36 5.47 0.31 3.36
N VAL A 37 6.33 1.02 2.64
CA VAL A 37 7.80 0.90 2.75
C VAL A 37 8.47 2.26 2.85
N GLY A 38 9.62 2.31 3.52
CA GLY A 38 10.34 3.55 3.82
C GLY A 38 11.32 4.00 2.74
N ASN A 39 11.58 3.16 1.73
CA ASN A 39 12.61 3.42 0.73
C ASN A 39 12.41 2.64 -0.57
N ALA A 40 13.12 3.05 -1.61
CA ALA A 40 13.05 2.44 -2.93
C ALA A 40 13.58 1.00 -2.98
N ALA A 41 14.56 0.66 -2.13
CA ALA A 41 15.15 -0.69 -2.12
C ALA A 41 14.13 -1.75 -1.63
N GLU A 42 13.33 -1.42 -0.62
CA GLU A 42 12.22 -2.25 -0.16
C GLU A 42 11.08 -2.30 -1.18
N CYS A 43 10.74 -1.17 -1.80
CA CYS A 43 9.74 -1.09 -2.86
C CYS A 43 10.05 -2.05 -4.01
N LEU A 44 11.27 -2.02 -4.54
CA LEU A 44 11.68 -2.87 -5.66
C LEU A 44 11.62 -4.37 -5.30
N LYS A 45 11.91 -4.74 -4.05
CA LYS A 45 11.77 -6.14 -3.59
C LYS A 45 10.31 -6.60 -3.61
N LEU A 46 9.39 -5.75 -3.15
CA LEU A 46 7.95 -6.07 -3.14
C LEU A 46 7.36 -6.06 -4.56
N ALA A 47 7.70 -5.06 -5.37
CA ALA A 47 7.31 -4.93 -6.77
C ALA A 47 7.80 -6.12 -7.61
N GLY A 48 9.03 -6.59 -7.40
CA GLY A 48 9.55 -7.77 -8.11
C GLY A 48 8.86 -9.09 -7.75
N SER A 49 8.18 -9.15 -6.60
CA SER A 49 7.58 -10.39 -6.07
C SER A 49 6.09 -10.56 -6.38
N GLY A 50 5.43 -9.56 -6.98
CA GLY A 50 3.97 -9.60 -7.22
C GLY A 50 3.10 -9.38 -5.97
N HIS A 51 3.68 -9.01 -4.83
CA HIS A 51 2.95 -8.70 -3.59
C HIS A 51 2.56 -7.22 -3.51
N HIS A 52 1.76 -6.72 -4.44
CA HIS A 52 1.28 -5.32 -4.46
C HIS A 52 -0.08 -5.21 -5.11
#